data_AF-A0A9D5W242-F1
#
_entry.id   AF-A0A9D5W242-F1
#
_cell.length_a   1.000
_cell.length_b   1.000
_cell.length_c   1.000
_cell.angle_alpha   90.00
_cell.angle_beta   90.00
_cell.angle_gamma   90.00
#
_symmetry.space_group_name_H-M   'P 1'
#
loop_
_entity.id
_entity.type
_entity.pdbx_description
1 polymer ?
#
loop_
_entity_poly.entity_id
_entity_poly.type
_entity_poly.pdbx_seq_one_letter_code
_entity_poly.pdbx_strand_id
1 'polypeptide(L)'
;MSVMAQTVILTYPAGAAVVSGQRLVLSSVELPGVGEPLILAVGGLPRLRAGTLLRPDKDVPRLRIAGGAYFPRGGREPAARVYFAEALFSGFLAGGASAFTIVRQGFSLAWITLSDKGFAGLRGDESGPLIARIASQYLPIGHAQGFLLPDDPLALRALLTDLALTQGYDLIVTTGGTGLAPSDKTPEATLAVIDSRLGGFETAMAAASLKITPMAAISRAVCGALGQSVIVNLPGSPKAVAENFAAIGGALEHALRKLQGDPADCARIESNVPGAS
;
A
#
# COMPACT_ATOMS: atom_id res chain seq x y z
N MET A 1 -23.76 -9.13 -4.11
CA MET A 1 -24.15 -9.35 -2.69
C MET A 1 -23.56 -8.21 -1.89
N SER A 2 -24.39 -7.44 -1.20
CA SER A 2 -23.92 -6.35 -0.34
C SER A 2 -23.11 -6.96 0.80
N VAL A 3 -21.79 -6.73 0.81
CA VAL A 3 -20.94 -7.09 1.95
C VAL A 3 -21.49 -6.28 3.13
N MET A 4 -21.99 -6.96 4.16
CA MET A 4 -22.46 -6.33 5.39
C MET A 4 -21.37 -5.36 5.86
N ALA A 5 -21.71 -4.08 5.99
CA ALA A 5 -20.78 -3.06 6.44
C ALA A 5 -20.32 -3.43 7.86
N GLN A 6 -19.05 -3.77 8.00
CA GLN A 6 -18.50 -4.18 9.29
C GLN A 6 -18.35 -2.95 10.19
N THR A 7 -18.76 -3.06 11.44
CA THR A 7 -18.66 -1.98 12.42
C THR A 7 -17.71 -2.37 13.53
N VAL A 8 -16.93 -1.40 14.02
CA VAL A 8 -16.09 -1.51 15.21
C VAL A 8 -16.48 -0.45 16.23
N ILE A 9 -16.45 -0.78 17.51
CA ILE A 9 -16.67 0.18 18.59
C ILE A 9 -15.31 0.64 19.09
N LEU A 10 -15.07 1.96 19.07
CA LEU A 10 -13.83 2.57 19.51
C LEU A 10 -14.06 3.40 20.77
N THR A 11 -13.15 3.30 21.72
CA THR A 11 -13.10 4.09 22.94
C THR A 11 -11.85 4.95 22.97
N TYR A 12 -12.02 6.14 23.51
CA TYR A 12 -10.96 7.13 23.64
C TYR A 12 -11.08 7.89 24.97
N PRO A 13 -9.96 8.33 25.58
CA PRO A 13 -10.01 9.18 26.76
C PRO A 13 -10.81 10.46 26.48
N ALA A 14 -11.71 10.83 27.39
CA ALA A 14 -12.56 11.99 27.19
C ALA A 14 -11.73 13.29 27.10
N GLY A 15 -12.04 14.12 26.10
CA GLY A 15 -11.45 15.46 25.97
C GLY A 15 -10.06 15.49 25.34
N ALA A 16 -9.50 14.37 24.88
CA ALA A 16 -8.22 14.42 24.20
C ALA A 16 -8.38 15.01 22.78
N ALA A 17 -7.59 16.06 22.53
CA ALA A 17 -7.59 16.79 21.28
C ALA A 17 -6.88 15.98 20.20
N VAL A 18 -7.45 15.98 19.00
CA VAL A 18 -6.90 15.35 17.81
C VAL A 18 -6.73 16.42 16.74
N VAL A 19 -5.59 16.38 16.05
CA VAL A 19 -5.29 17.28 14.92
C VAL A 19 -5.30 16.48 13.63
N SER A 20 -5.85 17.06 12.55
CA SER A 20 -5.79 16.42 11.23
C SER A 20 -4.35 16.09 10.84
N GLY A 21 -4.12 14.87 10.35
CA GLY A 21 -2.81 14.32 10.03
C GLY A 21 -2.09 13.65 11.22
N GLN A 22 -2.59 13.79 12.45
CA GLN A 22 -1.99 13.14 13.63
C GLN A 22 -2.06 11.62 13.50
N ARG A 23 -0.96 10.95 13.88
CA ARG A 23 -0.89 9.49 13.98
C ARG A 23 -1.40 9.03 15.35
N LEU A 24 -2.38 8.14 15.33
CA LEU A 24 -3.00 7.52 16.49
C LEU A 24 -2.72 6.02 16.45
N VAL A 25 -2.59 5.40 17.61
CA VAL A 25 -2.50 3.93 17.69
C VAL A 25 -3.89 3.37 17.96
N LEU A 26 -4.31 2.40 17.17
CA LEU A 26 -5.55 1.65 17.34
C LEU A 26 -5.23 0.21 17.74
N SER A 27 -5.78 -0.24 18.87
CA SER A 27 -5.52 -1.57 19.43
C SER A 27 -6.78 -2.16 20.04
N SER A 28 -6.94 -3.48 20.00
CA SER A 28 -8.01 -4.19 20.73
C SER A 28 -7.64 -4.47 22.19
N VAL A 29 -6.46 -4.02 22.61
CA VAL A 29 -5.91 -4.26 23.94
C VAL A 29 -5.16 -3.04 24.46
N GLU A 30 -5.09 -2.91 25.77
CA GLU A 30 -4.25 -1.89 26.40
C GLU A 30 -2.76 -2.18 26.14
N LEU A 31 -2.01 -1.10 25.91
CA LEU A 31 -0.58 -1.15 25.59
C LEU A 31 0.18 -0.22 26.56
N PRO A 32 0.55 -0.73 27.75
CA PRO A 32 1.31 0.07 28.71
C PRO A 32 2.60 0.60 28.08
N GLY A 33 2.87 1.89 28.25
CA GLY A 33 4.07 2.55 27.71
C GLY A 33 3.95 3.04 26.26
N VAL A 34 2.86 2.72 25.55
CA VAL A 34 2.50 3.43 24.32
C VAL A 34 1.82 4.74 24.75
N GLY A 35 2.52 5.86 24.56
CA GLY A 35 1.99 7.18 24.89
C GLY A 35 0.67 7.49 24.17
N GLU A 36 -0.12 8.39 24.74
CA GLU A 36 -1.32 8.89 24.07
C GLU A 36 -0.94 9.66 22.78
N PRO A 37 -1.79 9.60 21.73
CA PRO A 37 -3.15 9.06 21.74
C PRO A 37 -3.27 7.57 21.33
N LEU A 38 -3.82 6.76 22.25
CA LEU A 38 -4.22 5.37 22.03
C LEU A 38 -5.75 5.28 21.95
N ILE A 39 -6.26 4.71 20.86
CA ILE A 39 -7.66 4.35 20.67
C ILE A 39 -7.79 2.85 20.95
N LEU A 40 -8.70 2.50 21.86
CA LEU A 40 -9.00 1.11 22.17
C LEU A 40 -10.25 0.67 21.41
N ALA A 41 -10.19 -0.48 20.75
CA ALA A 41 -11.38 -1.11 20.21
C ALA A 41 -12.03 -1.96 21.30
N VAL A 42 -13.34 -1.83 21.46
CA VAL A 42 -14.12 -2.68 22.35
C VAL A 42 -14.34 -4.01 21.65
N GLY A 43 -13.71 -5.08 22.16
CA GLY A 43 -13.71 -6.41 21.55
C GLY A 43 -12.56 -6.60 20.56
N GLY A 44 -12.78 -7.39 19.51
CA GLY A 44 -11.76 -7.69 18.50
C GLY A 44 -11.72 -6.66 17.36
N LEU A 45 -10.53 -6.47 16.78
CA LEU A 45 -10.38 -5.74 15.52
C LEU A 45 -10.31 -6.74 14.35
N PRO A 46 -11.10 -6.54 13.28
CA PRO A 46 -10.91 -7.30 12.05
C PRO A 46 -9.57 -6.90 11.40
N ARG A 47 -9.16 -7.66 10.38
CA ARG A 47 -7.99 -7.29 9.59
C ARG A 47 -8.26 -6.00 8.81
N LEU A 48 -7.81 -4.86 9.33
CA LEU A 48 -7.83 -3.59 8.63
C LEU A 48 -6.62 -3.49 7.70
N ARG A 49 -6.85 -3.04 6.47
CA ARG A 49 -5.80 -2.85 5.45
C ARG A 49 -5.44 -1.37 5.35
N ALA A 50 -4.23 -1.05 4.90
CA ALA A 50 -3.86 0.33 4.59
C ALA A 50 -4.92 1.00 3.68
N GLY A 51 -5.21 2.27 3.94
CA GLY A 51 -6.27 3.03 3.29
C GLY A 51 -7.71 2.75 3.77
N THR A 52 -7.92 1.81 4.69
CA THR A 52 -9.24 1.59 5.30
C THR A 52 -9.69 2.84 6.07
N LEU A 53 -10.93 3.26 5.84
CA LEU A 53 -11.54 4.41 6.49
C LEU A 53 -12.45 3.94 7.62
N LEU A 54 -12.37 4.62 8.77
CA LEU A 54 -13.30 4.44 9.89
C LEU A 54 -14.20 5.67 9.96
N ARG A 55 -15.50 5.43 9.77
CA ARG A 55 -16.53 6.46 9.66
C ARG A 55 -17.53 6.33 10.80
N PRO A 56 -17.67 7.32 11.68
CA PRO A 56 -18.74 7.30 12.68
C PRO A 56 -20.10 7.58 11.99
N ASP A 57 -21.07 6.69 12.19
CA ASP A 57 -22.45 6.80 11.67
C ASP A 57 -22.56 7.31 10.19
N LYS A 58 -23.50 8.23 9.89
CA LYS A 58 -23.70 8.89 8.58
C LYS A 58 -22.73 10.06 8.31
N ASP A 59 -21.73 10.24 9.15
CA ASP A 59 -20.79 11.38 9.07
C ASP A 59 -19.64 11.11 8.09
N VAL A 60 -18.76 12.08 7.87
CA VAL A 60 -17.53 11.92 7.07
C VAL A 60 -16.52 11.00 7.76
N PRO A 61 -15.66 10.27 7.01
CA PRO A 61 -14.58 9.48 7.59
C PRO A 61 -13.70 10.30 8.52
N ARG A 62 -13.43 9.78 9.73
CA ARG A 62 -12.62 10.46 10.74
C ARG A 62 -11.22 9.88 10.85
N LEU A 63 -11.04 8.60 10.55
CA LEU A 63 -9.74 7.93 10.63
C LEU A 63 -9.42 7.19 9.34
N ARG A 64 -8.15 7.16 8.96
CA ARG A 64 -7.62 6.31 7.88
C ARG A 64 -6.53 5.41 8.43
N ILE A 65 -6.60 4.11 8.20
CA ILE A 65 -5.52 3.19 8.55
C ILE A 65 -4.34 3.43 7.61
N ALA A 66 -3.20 3.83 8.17
CA ALA A 66 -1.96 4.05 7.44
C ALA A 66 -1.11 2.78 7.36
N GLY A 67 -1.19 1.91 8.38
CA GLY A 67 -0.46 0.65 8.45
C GLY A 67 -0.78 -0.11 9.74
N GLY A 68 0.01 -1.13 10.05
CA GLY A 68 -0.11 -1.89 11.29
C GLY A 68 1.14 -2.68 11.61
N ALA A 69 1.20 -3.22 12.81
CA ALA A 69 2.33 -3.98 13.33
C ALA A 69 1.87 -5.00 14.38
N TYR A 70 2.80 -5.86 14.81
CA TYR A 70 2.64 -6.65 16.03
C TYR A 70 3.41 -5.98 17.16
N PHE A 71 2.71 -5.73 18.28
CA PHE A 71 3.27 -5.13 19.48
C PHE A 71 3.52 -6.21 20.53
N PRO A 72 4.78 -6.39 21.00
CA PRO A 72 5.08 -7.35 22.05
C PRO A 72 4.45 -6.91 23.38
N ARG A 73 3.88 -7.86 24.13
CA ARG A 73 3.25 -7.60 25.43
C ARG A 73 4.07 -8.17 26.57
N GLY A 74 3.84 -7.64 27.77
CA GLY A 74 4.56 -8.05 28.98
C GLY A 74 4.15 -9.44 29.46
N GLY A 75 5.03 -10.09 30.22
CA GLY A 75 4.75 -11.36 30.88
C GLY A 75 4.61 -12.53 29.89
N ARG A 76 3.49 -13.25 29.97
CA ARG A 76 3.16 -14.42 29.12
C ARG A 76 2.09 -14.12 28.06
N GLU A 77 1.75 -12.85 27.89
CA GLU A 77 0.72 -12.44 26.94
C GLU A 77 1.25 -12.51 25.50
N PRO A 78 0.48 -13.08 24.54
CA PRO A 78 0.85 -13.03 23.13
C PRO A 78 0.95 -11.59 22.62
N ALA A 79 1.81 -11.39 21.61
CA ALA A 79 1.87 -10.11 20.90
C ALA A 79 0.50 -9.76 20.29
N ALA A 80 0.14 -8.48 20.38
CA ALA A 80 -1.12 -7.98 19.85
C ALA A 80 -0.93 -7.29 18.51
N ARG A 81 -1.89 -7.42 17.61
CA ARG A 81 -1.90 -6.62 16.38
C ARG A 81 -2.39 -5.22 16.70
N VAL A 82 -1.65 -4.24 16.22
CA VAL A 82 -1.95 -2.81 16.36
C VAL A 82 -2.00 -2.15 15.00
N TYR A 83 -2.77 -1.08 14.88
CA TYR A 83 -2.89 -0.29 13.67
C TYR A 83 -2.46 1.15 13.92
N PHE A 84 -1.85 1.75 12.92
CA PHE A 84 -1.53 3.17 12.93
C PHE A 84 -2.59 3.87 12.08
N ALA A 85 -3.38 4.76 12.71
CA ALA A 85 -4.43 5.52 12.07
C ALA A 85 -4.01 6.99 11.90
N GLU A 86 -4.38 7.60 10.78
CA GLU A 86 -4.37 9.04 10.57
C GLU A 86 -5.70 9.63 11.01
N ALA A 87 -5.67 10.71 11.77
CA ALA A 87 -6.84 11.55 11.96
C ALA A 87 -7.12 12.38 10.71
N LEU A 88 -8.37 12.37 10.22
CA LEU A 88 -8.83 13.15 9.06
C LEU A 88 -9.59 14.42 9.46
N PHE A 89 -9.53 14.78 10.74
CA PHE A 89 -10.25 15.92 11.30
C PHE A 89 -9.41 16.55 12.42
N SER A 90 -9.69 17.81 12.71
CA SER A 90 -9.21 18.49 13.91
C SER A 90 -10.38 18.72 14.87
N GLY A 91 -10.20 18.43 16.15
CA GLY A 91 -11.24 18.61 17.16
C GLY A 91 -11.09 17.61 18.30
N PHE A 92 -12.19 17.32 18.99
CA PHE A 92 -12.22 16.37 20.10
C PHE A 92 -12.91 15.08 19.67
N LEU A 93 -12.33 13.94 20.02
CA LEU A 93 -13.08 12.69 20.05
C LEU A 93 -14.01 12.76 21.27
N ALA A 94 -15.31 12.56 21.05
CA ALA A 94 -16.25 12.40 22.15
C ALA A 94 -15.79 11.20 22.98
N GLY A 95 -15.43 11.44 24.24
CA GLY A 95 -14.99 10.37 25.14
C GLY A 95 -16.05 9.28 25.26
N GLY A 96 -15.60 8.06 25.54
CA GLY A 96 -16.48 6.89 25.62
C GLY A 96 -16.54 6.09 24.33
N ALA A 97 -17.54 5.21 24.21
CA ALA A 97 -17.64 4.24 23.13
C ALA A 97 -18.44 4.80 21.95
N SER A 98 -17.81 4.84 20.77
CA SER A 98 -18.44 5.28 19.51
C SER A 98 -18.34 4.20 18.45
N ALA A 99 -19.42 3.99 17.70
CA ALA A 99 -19.45 3.02 16.61
C ALA A 99 -18.89 3.62 15.31
N PHE A 100 -17.98 2.89 14.66
CA PHE A 100 -17.37 3.24 13.39
C PHE A 100 -17.64 2.17 12.35
N THR A 101 -18.21 2.56 11.23
CA THR A 101 -18.31 1.72 10.03
C THR A 101 -16.96 1.66 9.34
N ILE A 102 -16.54 0.46 8.97
CA ILE A 102 -15.33 0.18 8.21
C ILE A 102 -15.66 0.30 6.73
N VAL A 103 -14.95 1.20 6.03
CA VAL A 103 -15.18 1.51 4.62
C VAL A 103 -13.86 1.45 3.85
N ARG A 104 -13.90 0.97 2.61
CA ARG A 104 -12.80 1.06 1.65
C ARG A 104 -13.20 2.00 0.52
N GLN A 105 -12.42 3.04 0.30
CA GLN A 105 -12.59 3.95 -0.83
C GLN A 105 -11.34 3.88 -1.69
N GLY A 106 -11.36 3.03 -2.72
CA GLY A 106 -10.20 2.82 -3.60
C GLY A 106 -9.12 1.91 -3.01
N PHE A 107 -8.01 1.84 -3.74
CA PHE A 107 -6.84 1.05 -3.44
C PHE A 107 -5.78 1.87 -2.70
N SER A 108 -4.99 1.21 -1.86
CA SER A 108 -3.80 1.77 -1.22
C SER A 108 -2.55 1.46 -2.04
N LEU A 109 -1.70 2.47 -2.24
CA LEU A 109 -0.44 2.37 -2.97
C LEU A 109 0.76 2.63 -2.05
N ALA A 110 1.74 1.73 -2.05
CA ALA A 110 3.07 2.02 -1.52
C ALA A 110 4.04 2.17 -2.69
N TRP A 111 4.84 3.23 -2.72
CA TRP A 111 6.00 3.29 -3.61
C TRP A 111 7.29 3.21 -2.81
N ILE A 112 8.27 2.47 -3.33
CA ILE A 112 9.56 2.25 -2.71
C ILE A 112 10.64 2.72 -3.68
N THR A 113 11.32 3.79 -3.31
CA THR A 113 12.45 4.32 -4.07
C THR A 113 13.74 3.69 -3.54
N LEU A 114 14.47 3.01 -4.41
CA LEU A 114 15.75 2.37 -4.11
C LEU A 114 16.87 3.28 -4.63
N SER A 115 17.56 3.94 -3.69
CA SER A 115 18.65 4.86 -4.04
C SER A 115 19.55 5.13 -2.85
N ASP A 116 20.81 4.69 -2.91
CA ASP A 116 21.82 5.06 -1.92
C ASP A 116 21.98 6.59 -1.80
N LYS A 117 21.96 7.30 -2.93
CA LYS A 117 22.06 8.77 -2.96
C LYS A 117 20.81 9.44 -2.39
N GLY A 118 19.63 8.92 -2.70
CA GLY A 118 18.38 9.40 -2.14
C GLY A 118 18.36 9.22 -0.63
N PHE A 119 18.72 8.03 -0.16
CA PHE A 119 18.78 7.69 1.26
C PHE A 119 19.79 8.55 2.04
N ALA A 120 20.92 8.90 1.42
CA ALA A 120 21.90 9.84 1.97
C ALA A 120 21.46 11.33 1.93
N GLY A 121 20.27 11.64 1.42
CA GLY A 121 19.77 13.01 1.26
C GLY A 121 20.45 13.81 0.15
N LEU A 122 21.22 13.14 -0.72
CA LEU A 122 22.00 13.75 -1.80
C LEU A 122 21.20 13.91 -3.10
N ARG A 123 19.97 13.36 -3.15
CA ARG A 123 19.07 13.45 -4.30
C ARG A 123 17.62 13.39 -3.84
N GLY A 124 16.76 14.25 -4.39
CA GLY A 124 15.32 14.20 -4.16
C GLY A 124 14.65 13.03 -4.89
N ASP A 125 13.62 12.45 -4.27
CA ASP A 125 12.78 11.42 -4.90
C ASP A 125 11.73 12.06 -5.82
N GLU A 126 12.07 12.16 -7.10
CA GLU A 126 11.16 12.66 -8.15
C GLU A 126 10.25 11.56 -8.71
N SER A 127 10.73 10.30 -8.71
CA SER A 127 10.04 9.14 -9.28
C SER A 127 8.86 8.71 -8.42
N GLY A 128 9.02 8.76 -7.09
CA GLY A 128 8.00 8.34 -6.13
C GLY A 128 6.67 9.10 -6.23
N PRO A 129 6.65 10.44 -6.09
CA PRO A 129 5.44 11.24 -6.27
C PRO A 129 4.83 11.11 -7.66
N LEU A 130 5.65 10.85 -8.69
CA LEU A 130 5.18 10.59 -10.04
C LEU A 130 4.41 9.26 -10.14
N ILE A 131 4.87 8.19 -9.49
CA ILE A 131 4.16 6.90 -9.44
C ILE A 131 2.75 7.08 -8.90
N ALA A 132 2.58 7.81 -7.80
CA ALA A 132 1.26 8.05 -7.22
C ALA A 132 0.33 8.81 -8.18
N ARG A 133 0.85 9.80 -8.91
CA ARG A 133 0.08 10.55 -9.91
C ARG A 133 -0.36 9.68 -11.08
N ILE A 134 0.55 8.86 -11.64
CA ILE A 134 0.23 7.98 -12.76
C ILE A 134 -0.75 6.89 -12.32
N ALA A 135 -0.51 6.24 -11.17
CA ALA A 135 -1.39 5.20 -10.67
C ALA A 135 -2.83 5.70 -10.51
N SER A 136 -3.01 6.95 -10.07
CA SER A 136 -4.33 7.59 -9.92
C SER A 136 -5.08 7.81 -11.25
N GLN A 137 -4.41 7.69 -12.40
CA GLN A 137 -5.06 7.75 -13.72
C GLN A 137 -5.70 6.42 -14.11
N TYR A 138 -5.24 5.31 -13.54
CA TYR A 138 -5.68 3.96 -13.85
C TYR A 138 -6.49 3.31 -12.73
N LEU A 139 -6.27 3.76 -11.49
CA LEU A 139 -6.85 3.17 -10.29
C LEU A 139 -7.48 4.26 -9.43
N PRO A 140 -8.63 3.98 -8.79
CA PRO A 140 -9.11 4.84 -7.71
C PRO A 140 -8.17 4.69 -6.51
N ILE A 141 -7.17 5.56 -6.36
CA ILE A 141 -6.23 5.52 -5.22
C ILE A 141 -6.82 6.30 -4.05
N GLY A 142 -7.04 5.62 -2.92
CA GLY A 142 -7.59 6.21 -1.69
C GLY A 142 -6.55 6.51 -0.61
N HIS A 143 -5.37 5.91 -0.73
CA HIS A 143 -4.25 6.08 0.18
C HIS A 143 -2.95 5.82 -0.56
N ALA A 144 -1.94 6.68 -0.37
CA ALA A 144 -0.64 6.49 -0.99
C ALA A 144 0.47 6.89 -0.01
N GLN A 145 1.54 6.12 0.04
CA GLN A 145 2.68 6.38 0.93
C GLN A 145 4.01 6.03 0.27
N GLY A 146 4.99 6.91 0.46
CA GLY A 146 6.35 6.73 -0.03
C GLY A 146 7.28 6.13 1.00
N PHE A 147 8.20 5.30 0.51
CA PHE A 147 9.27 4.69 1.27
C PHE A 147 10.58 4.86 0.50
N LEU A 148 11.66 5.05 1.23
CA LEU A 148 13.01 5.24 0.67
C LEU A 148 13.95 4.25 1.35
N LEU A 149 14.65 3.46 0.55
CA LEU A 149 15.63 2.49 1.02
C LEU A 149 16.96 2.67 0.25
N PRO A 150 18.09 2.32 0.85
CA PRO A 150 19.32 2.07 0.09
C PRO A 150 19.14 0.84 -0.82
N ASP A 151 20.11 0.57 -1.69
CA ASP A 151 20.12 -0.60 -2.58
C ASP A 151 20.46 -1.89 -1.80
N ASP A 152 19.62 -2.24 -0.82
CA ASP A 152 19.75 -3.41 0.06
C ASP A 152 18.60 -4.42 -0.16
N PRO A 153 18.88 -5.59 -0.78
CA PRO A 153 17.88 -6.65 -0.94
C PRO A 153 17.43 -7.29 0.38
N LEU A 154 18.24 -7.21 1.45
CA LEU A 154 17.87 -7.32 2.87
C LEU A 154 16.57 -6.57 3.20
N ALA A 155 16.75 -5.25 3.33
CA ALA A 155 15.72 -4.31 3.69
C ALA A 155 14.51 -4.36 2.75
N LEU A 156 14.73 -4.49 1.43
CA LEU A 156 13.65 -4.54 0.46
C LEU A 156 12.72 -5.75 0.68
N ARG A 157 13.27 -6.95 0.91
CA ARG A 157 12.45 -8.15 1.19
C ARG A 157 11.59 -7.99 2.44
N ALA A 158 12.20 -7.46 3.50
CA ALA A 158 11.49 -7.20 4.75
C ALA A 158 10.35 -6.20 4.54
N LEU A 159 10.62 -5.08 3.84
CA LEU A 159 9.63 -4.05 3.60
C LEU A 159 8.50 -4.53 2.67
N LEU A 160 8.80 -5.25 1.58
CA LEU A 160 7.77 -5.82 0.69
C LEU A 160 6.83 -6.76 1.46
N THR A 161 7.40 -7.62 2.30
CA THR A 161 6.64 -8.57 3.13
C THR A 161 5.75 -7.83 4.13
N ASP A 162 6.29 -6.82 4.81
CA ASP A 162 5.56 -6.05 5.81
C ASP A 162 4.42 -5.25 5.17
N LEU A 163 4.68 -4.54 4.07
CA LEU A 163 3.67 -3.76 3.36
C LEU A 163 2.53 -4.65 2.84
N ALA A 164 2.83 -5.83 2.30
CA ALA A 164 1.83 -6.73 1.74
C ALA A 164 1.05 -7.51 2.82
N LEU A 165 1.75 -8.13 3.76
CA LEU A 165 1.15 -9.10 4.69
C LEU A 165 0.73 -8.46 6.01
N THR A 166 1.53 -7.54 6.55
CA THR A 166 1.24 -6.87 7.83
C THR A 166 0.32 -5.67 7.63
N GLN A 167 0.72 -4.72 6.80
CA GLN A 167 0.02 -3.45 6.58
C GLN A 167 -1.12 -3.58 5.56
N GLY A 168 -1.01 -4.53 4.63
CA GLY A 168 -2.09 -4.90 3.71
C GLY A 168 -2.26 -3.96 2.52
N TYR A 169 -1.20 -3.30 2.04
CA TYR A 169 -1.25 -2.45 0.86
C TYR A 169 -1.74 -3.22 -0.38
N ASP A 170 -2.64 -2.66 -1.17
CA ASP A 170 -3.13 -3.26 -2.42
C ASP A 170 -2.06 -3.33 -3.51
N LEU A 171 -1.38 -2.20 -3.79
CA LEU A 171 -0.37 -2.09 -4.83
C LEU A 171 0.94 -1.60 -4.22
N ILE A 172 2.03 -2.30 -4.51
CA ILE A 172 3.38 -1.93 -4.09
C ILE A 172 4.23 -1.78 -5.35
N VAL A 173 4.85 -0.62 -5.52
CA VAL A 173 5.66 -0.30 -6.69
C VAL A 173 7.06 0.03 -6.24
N THR A 174 8.07 -0.61 -6.81
CA THR A 174 9.47 -0.22 -6.59
C THR A 174 9.97 0.59 -7.79
N THR A 175 10.92 1.51 -7.56
CA THR A 175 11.64 2.20 -8.64
C THR A 175 13.14 2.15 -8.37
N GLY A 176 13.90 1.68 -9.37
CA GLY A 176 15.35 1.48 -9.28
C GLY A 176 15.77 0.03 -9.06
N GLY A 177 17.07 -0.24 -9.24
CA GLY A 177 17.71 -1.53 -8.98
C GLY A 177 17.33 -2.69 -9.92
N THR A 178 16.77 -2.41 -11.11
CA THR A 178 16.33 -3.43 -12.09
C THR A 178 17.27 -3.62 -13.29
N GLY A 179 18.42 -2.93 -13.32
CA GLY A 179 19.42 -3.02 -14.39
C GLY A 179 20.42 -4.17 -14.17
N LEU A 180 21.63 -4.03 -14.70
CA LEU A 180 22.72 -5.01 -14.58
C LEU A 180 23.86 -4.56 -13.65
N ALA A 181 23.71 -3.44 -12.94
CA ALA A 181 24.74 -3.03 -11.99
C ALA A 181 24.88 -4.09 -10.88
N PRO A 182 26.07 -4.27 -10.27
CA PRO A 182 26.25 -5.26 -9.21
C PRO A 182 25.30 -5.08 -8.01
N SER A 183 24.88 -3.84 -7.74
CA SER A 183 23.92 -3.47 -6.69
C SER A 183 22.45 -3.65 -7.12
N ASP A 184 22.16 -3.82 -8.41
CA ASP A 184 20.80 -3.99 -8.90
C ASP A 184 20.27 -5.36 -8.47
N LYS A 185 19.52 -5.40 -7.36
CA LYS A 185 18.99 -6.63 -6.75
C LYS A 185 17.49 -6.60 -6.48
N THR A 186 16.79 -5.59 -6.99
CA THR A 186 15.33 -5.43 -6.84
C THR A 186 14.54 -6.63 -7.36
N PRO A 187 14.85 -7.19 -8.56
CA PRO A 187 14.14 -8.35 -9.08
C PRO A 187 14.32 -9.60 -8.20
N GLU A 188 15.54 -9.87 -7.74
CA GLU A 188 15.85 -11.01 -6.88
C GLU A 188 15.17 -10.90 -5.52
N ALA A 189 15.17 -9.69 -4.93
CA ALA A 189 14.45 -9.42 -3.69
C ALA A 189 12.94 -9.64 -3.85
N THR A 190 12.36 -9.24 -4.98
CA THR A 190 10.94 -9.40 -5.28
C THR A 190 10.58 -10.88 -5.50
N LEU A 191 11.36 -11.60 -6.33
CA LEU A 191 11.17 -13.03 -6.58
C LEU A 191 11.25 -13.88 -5.30
N ALA A 192 12.06 -13.45 -4.33
CA ALA A 192 12.23 -14.17 -3.08
C ALA A 192 11.01 -14.10 -2.15
N VAL A 193 10.05 -13.19 -2.37
CA VAL A 193 8.90 -12.98 -1.47
C VAL A 193 7.54 -13.21 -2.11
N ILE A 194 7.41 -13.13 -3.43
CA ILE A 194 6.11 -13.30 -4.11
C ILE A 194 5.61 -14.74 -4.06
N ASP A 195 4.30 -14.92 -3.90
CA ASP A 195 3.64 -16.23 -3.98
C ASP A 195 3.50 -16.68 -5.44
N SER A 196 3.26 -15.75 -6.34
CA SER A 196 3.09 -16.02 -7.77
C SER A 196 3.62 -14.89 -8.64
N ARG A 197 4.20 -15.27 -9.78
CA ARG A 197 4.75 -14.33 -10.76
C ARG A 197 3.69 -13.89 -11.76
N LEU A 198 3.68 -12.60 -12.08
CA LEU A 198 2.80 -11.99 -13.07
C LEU A 198 3.55 -11.79 -14.39
N GLY A 199 3.96 -12.89 -15.02
CA GLY A 199 4.78 -12.85 -16.24
C GLY A 199 4.16 -12.09 -17.42
N GLY A 200 2.82 -12.00 -17.48
CA GLY A 200 2.11 -11.19 -18.47
C GLY A 200 2.38 -9.69 -18.33
N PHE A 201 2.48 -9.18 -17.09
CA PHE A 201 2.80 -7.77 -16.83
C PHE A 201 4.24 -7.47 -17.22
N GLU A 202 5.17 -8.35 -16.87
CA GLU A 202 6.58 -8.24 -17.24
C GLU A 202 6.75 -8.23 -18.76
N THR A 203 6.04 -9.12 -19.47
CA THR A 203 6.06 -9.18 -20.94
C THR A 203 5.50 -7.90 -21.55
N ALA A 204 4.38 -7.37 -21.04
CA ALA A 204 3.78 -6.14 -21.53
C ALA A 204 4.72 -4.93 -21.35
N MET A 205 5.34 -4.80 -20.18
CA MET A 205 6.34 -3.78 -19.86
C MET A 205 7.57 -3.87 -20.77
N ALA A 206 8.12 -5.07 -20.95
CA ALA A 206 9.27 -5.30 -21.81
C ALA A 206 8.95 -4.98 -23.27
N ALA A 207 7.81 -5.46 -23.78
CA ALA A 207 7.37 -5.22 -25.15
C ALA A 207 7.13 -3.73 -25.42
N ALA A 208 6.53 -2.99 -24.47
CA ALA A 208 6.35 -1.55 -24.59
C ALA A 208 7.70 -0.82 -24.63
N SER A 209 8.62 -1.19 -23.74
CA SER A 209 9.94 -0.56 -23.65
C SER A 209 10.82 -0.84 -24.87
N LEU A 210 10.75 -2.05 -25.45
CA LEU A 210 11.52 -2.45 -26.64
C LEU A 210 11.12 -1.69 -27.91
N LYS A 211 9.88 -1.18 -27.99
CA LYS A 211 9.45 -0.29 -29.08
C LYS A 211 10.14 1.08 -29.03
N ILE A 212 10.63 1.47 -27.86
CA ILE A 212 11.24 2.78 -27.60
C ILE A 212 12.76 2.69 -27.71
N THR A 213 13.36 1.64 -27.14
CA THR A 213 14.81 1.47 -27.16
C THR A 213 15.22 -0.01 -27.09
N PRO A 214 16.22 -0.45 -27.87
CA PRO A 214 16.78 -1.79 -27.73
C PRO A 214 17.43 -2.03 -26.35
N MET A 215 17.81 -0.96 -25.63
CA MET A 215 18.38 -1.08 -24.28
C MET A 215 17.39 -1.67 -23.28
N ALA A 216 16.09 -1.63 -23.56
CA ALA A 216 15.08 -2.27 -22.71
C ALA A 216 15.31 -3.77 -22.51
N ALA A 217 16.03 -4.43 -23.43
CA ALA A 217 16.36 -5.85 -23.34
C ALA A 217 17.18 -6.24 -22.09
N ILE A 218 17.86 -5.29 -21.44
CA ILE A 218 18.67 -5.56 -20.24
C ILE A 218 17.87 -5.40 -18.93
N SER A 219 16.63 -4.91 -19.00
CA SER A 219 15.79 -4.75 -17.82
C SER A 219 15.41 -6.12 -17.26
N ARG A 220 15.52 -6.26 -15.94
CA ARG A 220 15.17 -7.49 -15.22
C ARG A 220 13.92 -7.32 -14.35
N ALA A 221 13.06 -6.35 -14.67
CA ALA A 221 11.86 -6.04 -13.89
C ALA A 221 10.99 -7.30 -13.66
N VAL A 222 10.54 -7.48 -12.42
CA VAL A 222 9.65 -8.57 -12.00
C VAL A 222 8.33 -7.98 -11.52
N CYS A 223 7.25 -8.70 -11.80
CA CYS A 223 5.92 -8.42 -11.25
C CYS A 223 5.40 -9.69 -10.57
N GLY A 224 4.70 -9.53 -9.46
CA GLY A 224 4.19 -10.68 -8.71
C GLY A 224 3.06 -10.33 -7.77
N ALA A 225 2.40 -11.35 -7.24
CA ALA A 225 1.45 -11.21 -6.14
C ALA A 225 2.05 -11.77 -4.85
N LEU A 226 1.80 -11.08 -3.74
CA LEU A 226 2.10 -11.52 -2.38
C LEU A 226 0.86 -11.31 -1.51
N GLY A 227 0.24 -12.39 -1.07
CA GLY A 227 -1.06 -12.37 -0.41
C GLY A 227 -2.13 -11.71 -1.29
N GLN A 228 -2.61 -10.55 -0.86
CA GLN A 228 -3.63 -9.76 -1.57
C GLN A 228 -3.08 -8.51 -2.26
N SER A 229 -1.75 -8.46 -2.39
CA SER A 229 -1.00 -7.33 -2.91
C SER A 229 -0.38 -7.65 -4.26
N VAL A 230 -0.39 -6.70 -5.18
CA VAL A 230 0.40 -6.75 -6.42
C VAL A 230 1.69 -5.96 -6.22
N ILE A 231 2.82 -6.54 -6.59
CA ILE A 231 4.16 -5.94 -6.55
C ILE A 231 4.65 -5.74 -7.99
N VAL A 232 5.09 -4.53 -8.32
CA VAL A 232 5.62 -4.17 -9.66
C VAL A 232 6.98 -3.50 -9.50
N ASN A 233 8.03 -4.04 -10.14
CA ASN A 233 9.32 -3.35 -10.23
C ASN A 233 9.37 -2.45 -11.45
N LEU A 234 9.54 -1.15 -11.26
CA LEU A 234 9.73 -0.19 -12.34
C LEU A 234 11.19 0.26 -12.45
N PRO A 235 11.63 0.69 -13.64
CA PRO A 235 12.94 1.29 -13.81
C PRO A 235 13.11 2.58 -12.98
N GLY A 236 14.35 3.04 -12.82
CA GLY A 236 14.67 4.18 -11.96
C GLY A 236 14.37 5.58 -12.55
N SER A 237 14.21 5.72 -13.87
CA SER A 237 14.00 7.04 -14.48
C SER A 237 12.51 7.42 -14.53
N PRO A 238 12.12 8.68 -14.25
CA PRO A 238 10.73 9.12 -14.29
C PRO A 238 10.00 8.81 -15.61
N LYS A 239 10.70 8.97 -16.73
CA LYS A 239 10.18 8.64 -18.07
C LYS A 239 9.87 7.15 -18.20
N ALA A 240 10.81 6.29 -17.83
CA ALA A 240 10.62 4.84 -17.94
C ALA A 240 9.57 4.32 -16.96
N VAL A 241 9.43 4.93 -15.77
CA VAL A 241 8.32 4.68 -14.83
C VAL A 241 6.98 4.91 -15.52
N ALA A 242 6.80 6.07 -16.16
CA ALA A 242 5.55 6.41 -16.83
C ALA A 242 5.21 5.44 -17.97
N GLU A 243 6.19 5.15 -18.83
CA GLU A 243 6.03 4.25 -19.97
C GLU A 243 5.69 2.81 -19.53
N ASN A 244 6.39 2.29 -18.50
CA ASN A 244 6.18 0.93 -18.03
C ASN A 244 4.86 0.79 -17.24
N PHE A 245 4.51 1.78 -16.39
CA PHE A 245 3.23 1.74 -15.68
C PHE A 245 2.06 1.81 -16.67
N ALA A 246 2.13 2.65 -17.69
CA ALA A 246 1.08 2.77 -18.70
C ALA A 246 0.84 1.44 -19.45
N ALA A 247 1.89 0.64 -19.66
CA ALA A 247 1.80 -0.66 -20.32
C ALA A 247 0.95 -1.69 -19.56
N ILE A 248 0.83 -1.55 -18.23
CA ILE A 248 0.08 -2.48 -17.36
C ILE A 248 -1.13 -1.84 -16.68
N GLY A 249 -1.22 -0.51 -16.70
CA GLY A 249 -2.23 0.29 -16.00
C GLY A 249 -3.66 -0.20 -16.23
N GLY A 250 -4.01 -0.48 -17.49
CA GLY A 250 -5.36 -0.93 -17.85
C GLY A 250 -5.77 -2.30 -17.27
N ALA A 251 -4.82 -3.13 -16.85
CA ALA A 251 -5.09 -4.45 -16.27
C ALA A 251 -5.03 -4.47 -14.74
N LEU A 252 -4.45 -3.45 -14.11
CA LEU A 252 -4.16 -3.43 -12.68
C LEU A 252 -5.41 -3.51 -11.81
N GLU A 253 -6.49 -2.79 -12.15
CA GLU A 253 -7.72 -2.81 -11.34
C GLU A 253 -8.32 -4.22 -11.31
N HIS A 254 -8.42 -4.86 -12.47
CA HIS A 254 -8.97 -6.21 -12.57
C HIS A 254 -8.09 -7.22 -11.81
N ALA A 255 -6.76 -7.13 -11.96
CA ALA A 255 -5.83 -8.01 -11.25
C ALA A 255 -5.99 -7.89 -9.72
N LEU A 256 -6.06 -6.66 -9.19
CA LEU A 256 -6.26 -6.41 -7.77
C LEU A 256 -7.60 -6.95 -7.25
N ARG A 257 -8.69 -6.72 -7.98
CA ARG A 257 -10.03 -7.23 -7.62
C ARG A 257 -10.05 -8.76 -7.60
N LYS A 258 -9.48 -9.40 -8.62
CA LYS A 258 -9.39 -10.87 -8.70
C LYS A 258 -8.58 -11.46 -7.57
N LEU A 259 -7.41 -10.90 -7.28
CA LEU A 259 -6.55 -11.33 -6.18
C LEU A 259 -7.26 -11.19 -4.81
N GLN A 260 -8.20 -10.26 -4.70
CA GLN A 260 -8.99 -10.00 -3.49
C GLN A 260 -10.30 -10.79 -3.43
N GLY A 261 -10.52 -11.71 -4.37
CA GLY A 261 -11.66 -12.64 -4.35
C GLY A 261 -12.90 -12.15 -5.09
N ASP A 262 -12.79 -11.18 -6.01
CA ASP A 262 -13.91 -10.75 -6.84
C ASP A 262 -14.37 -11.87 -7.80
N PRO A 263 -15.64 -12.34 -7.68
CA PRO A 263 -16.16 -13.42 -8.50
C PRO A 263 -16.47 -13.00 -9.96
N ALA A 264 -16.43 -11.71 -10.32
CA ALA A 264 -16.84 -11.24 -11.66
C ALA A 264 -16.02 -11.85 -12.82
N ASP A 265 -16.67 -12.43 -13.83
CA ASP A 265 -15.99 -13.10 -14.95
C ASP A 265 -15.10 -12.16 -15.79
N CYS A 266 -13.96 -12.70 -16.24
CA CYS A 266 -12.98 -11.97 -17.07
C CYS A 266 -13.54 -11.52 -18.43
N ALA A 267 -14.66 -12.07 -18.89
CA ALA A 267 -15.23 -11.82 -20.22
C ALA A 267 -15.99 -10.47 -20.36
N ARG A 268 -16.16 -9.70 -19.27
CA ARG A 268 -16.93 -8.44 -19.27
C ARG A 268 -16.07 -7.17 -19.14
N ILE A 269 -14.96 -7.09 -19.86
CA ILE A 269 -14.21 -5.82 -19.97
C ILE A 269 -14.82 -5.03 -21.13
N GLU A 270 -15.78 -4.16 -20.83
CA GLU A 270 -16.14 -3.06 -21.75
C GLU A 270 -14.93 -2.14 -21.86
N SER A 271 -14.40 -2.02 -23.08
CA SER A 271 -13.22 -1.25 -23.43
C SER A 271 -13.46 0.25 -23.24
N ASN A 272 -13.24 0.76 -22.04
CA ASN A 272 -13.04 2.19 -21.83
C ASN A 272 -11.53 2.49 -21.83
N VAL A 273 -10.93 2.42 -23.01
CA VAL A 273 -9.65 3.05 -23.29
C VAL A 273 -9.96 4.41 -23.93
N PRO A 274 -9.71 5.54 -23.25
CA PRO A 274 -9.80 6.85 -23.90
C PRO A 274 -8.67 6.93 -24.94
N GLY A 275 -9.03 7.05 -26.23
CA GLY A 275 -8.08 7.47 -27.27
C GLY A 275 -7.55 6.42 -28.24
N ALA A 276 -8.30 5.36 -28.56
CA ALA A 276 -8.04 4.55 -29.76
C ALA A 276 -9.07 4.88 -30.86
N SER A 277 -8.79 5.96 -31.59
CA SER A 277 -9.32 6.24 -32.93
C SER A 277 -8.17 6.68 -33.82
#